data_AF-A0A0B2W482-F1
#
_entry.id   AF-A0A0B2W482-F1
#
_cell.length_a   1.000
_cell.length_b   1.000
_cell.length_c   1.000
_cell.angle_alpha   90.00
_cell.angle_beta   90.00
_cell.angle_gamma   90.00
#
_symmetry.space_group_name_H-M   'P 1'
#
loop_
_entity.id
_entity.type
_entity.pdbx_description
1 polymer ?
#
loop_
_entity_poly.entity_id
_entity_poly.type
_entity_poly.pdbx_seq_one_letter_code
_entity_poly.pdbx_strand_id
1 'polypeptide(L)'
;MSPKGWIMSWDAIVIKNAFQCFDEDNSGYLNEDRLRELLTTMGDRYTDEQVDELFRDAPIKNGRFDYVEFTRMLKHGTKDKDDAN
;
A
#
# COMPACT_ATOMS: atom_id res chain seq x y z
N MET A 1 -1.27 24.48 -4.44
CA MET A 1 -0.51 23.58 -5.33
C MET A 1 -0.93 22.17 -4.99
N SER A 2 -1.86 21.58 -5.74
CA SER A 2 -2.25 20.18 -5.54
C SER A 2 -1.22 19.30 -6.24
N PRO A 3 -0.65 18.28 -5.57
CA PRO A 3 0.22 17.32 -6.24
C PRO A 3 -0.61 16.61 -7.32
N LYS A 4 -0.24 16.91 -8.56
CA LYS A 4 -0.93 16.49 -9.78
C LYS A 4 -0.76 14.97 -9.93
N GLY A 5 -1.65 14.30 -10.66
CA GLY A 5 -1.74 12.84 -10.84
C GLY A 5 -0.54 12.10 -11.44
N TRP A 6 0.70 12.48 -11.10
CA TRP A 6 1.93 11.73 -11.33
C TRP A 6 2.36 10.88 -10.12
N ILE A 7 1.92 11.26 -8.90
CA ILE A 7 2.23 10.56 -7.63
C ILE A 7 1.53 9.18 -7.52
N MET A 8 0.46 8.93 -8.29
CA MET A 8 -0.31 7.69 -8.16
C MET A 8 0.16 6.54 -9.06
N SER A 9 1.07 6.76 -10.02
CA SER A 9 1.51 5.71 -10.96
C SER A 9 2.97 5.27 -10.85
N TRP A 10 3.88 6.15 -10.40
CA TRP A 10 5.30 5.82 -10.29
C TRP A 10 5.68 5.32 -8.88
N ASP A 11 5.04 5.85 -7.84
CA ASP A 11 5.30 5.43 -6.45
C ASP A 11 4.72 4.04 -6.14
N ALA A 12 3.66 3.59 -6.83
CA ALA A 12 3.11 2.25 -6.63
C ALA A 12 4.14 1.14 -6.92
N ILE A 13 5.04 1.36 -7.89
CA ILE A 13 6.13 0.43 -8.20
C ILE A 13 7.20 0.49 -7.11
N VAL A 14 7.50 1.69 -6.59
CA VAL A 14 8.47 1.88 -5.50
C VAL A 14 7.97 1.22 -4.21
N ILE A 15 6.71 1.44 -3.86
CA ILE A 15 6.02 0.84 -2.71
C ILE A 15 6.02 -0.69 -2.84
N LYS A 16 5.66 -1.22 -4.02
CA LYS A 16 5.73 -2.66 -4.28
C LYS A 16 7.14 -3.22 -4.09
N ASN A 17 8.14 -2.58 -4.69
CA ASN A 17 9.53 -3.03 -4.60
C ASN A 17 10.05 -2.96 -3.16
N ALA A 18 9.65 -1.93 -2.40
CA ALA A 18 9.95 -1.84 -0.98
C ALA A 18 9.37 -3.06 -0.24
N PHE A 19 8.10 -3.39 -0.43
CA PHE A 19 7.48 -4.57 0.20
C PHE A 19 8.14 -5.89 -0.22
N GLN A 20 8.50 -6.05 -1.49
CA GLN A 20 9.23 -7.24 -1.97
C GLN A 20 10.61 -7.38 -1.32
N CYS A 21 11.30 -6.28 -0.98
CA CYS A 21 12.57 -6.37 -0.24
C CYS A 21 12.41 -6.93 1.18
N PHE A 22 11.21 -6.87 1.77
CA PHE A 22 10.94 -7.39 3.12
C PHE A 22 10.34 -8.80 3.13
N ASP A 23 9.84 -9.25 1.98
CA ASP A 23 9.28 -10.57 1.77
C ASP A 23 10.38 -11.52 1.27
N GLU A 24 11.23 -11.98 2.21
CA GLU A 24 12.38 -12.86 1.91
C GLU A 24 11.98 -14.15 1.19
N ASP A 25 10.76 -14.64 1.44
CA ASP A 25 10.21 -15.86 0.83
C ASP A 25 9.51 -15.59 -0.52
N ASN A 26 9.35 -14.32 -0.92
CA ASN A 26 8.49 -13.91 -2.05
C ASN A 26 7.08 -14.52 -1.97
N SER A 27 6.55 -14.63 -0.76
CA SER A 27 5.24 -15.19 -0.46
C SER A 27 4.09 -14.36 -1.02
N GLY A 28 4.31 -13.08 -1.31
CA GLY A 28 3.27 -12.11 -1.66
C GLY A 28 2.57 -11.50 -0.44
N TYR A 29 2.98 -11.88 0.77
CA TYR A 29 2.35 -11.46 2.02
C TYR A 29 3.38 -10.88 2.99
N LEU A 30 2.98 -9.84 3.72
CA LEU A 30 3.73 -9.34 4.87
C LEU A 30 2.88 -9.43 6.13
N ASN A 31 3.55 -9.52 7.28
CA ASN A 31 2.86 -9.41 8.56
C ASN A 31 2.44 -7.94 8.78
N GLU A 32 1.22 -7.75 9.28
CA GLU A 32 0.62 -6.44 9.57
C GLU A 32 1.50 -5.57 10.48
N ASP A 33 2.02 -6.13 11.57
CA ASP A 33 2.87 -5.41 12.53
C ASP A 33 4.18 -4.97 11.88
N ARG A 34 4.77 -5.85 11.07
CA ARG A 34 6.01 -5.54 10.32
C ARG A 34 5.76 -4.45 9.29
N LEU A 35 4.60 -4.46 8.64
CA LEU A 35 4.23 -3.42 7.67
C LEU A 35 4.07 -2.04 8.33
N ARG A 36 3.43 -1.98 9.51
CA ARG A 36 3.27 -0.74 10.28
C ARG A 36 4.64 -0.18 10.68
N GLU A 37 5.55 -1.04 11.15
CA GLU A 37 6.93 -0.64 11.47
C GLU A 37 7.64 -0.07 10.24
N LEU A 38 7.49 -0.68 9.06
CA LEU A 38 8.12 -0.20 7.83
C LEU A 38 7.60 1.16 7.38
N LEU A 39 6.28 1.39 7.42
CA LEU A 39 5.66 2.65 7.00
C LEU A 39 5.96 3.81 7.95
N THR A 40 6.26 3.50 9.21
CA THR A 40 6.64 4.49 10.23
C THR A 40 8.16 4.72 10.28
N THR A 41 8.96 3.78 9.79
CA THR A 41 10.44 3.82 9.84
C THR A 41 11.08 4.26 8.52
N MET A 42 10.41 4.11 7.36
CA MET A 42 10.97 4.46 6.05
C MET A 42 10.37 5.73 5.44
N GLY A 43 11.23 6.69 5.07
CA GLY A 43 10.86 7.88 4.28
C GLY A 43 10.20 9.00 5.07
N ASP A 44 9.29 9.75 4.42
CA ASP A 44 8.36 10.67 5.09
C ASP A 44 7.40 9.82 5.92
N ARG A 45 7.64 9.80 7.22
CA ARG A 45 6.96 8.90 8.16
C ARG A 45 5.46 9.16 8.09
N TYR A 46 4.71 8.12 7.77
CA TYR A 46 3.27 8.15 7.96
C TYR A 46 2.99 8.18 9.47
N THR A 47 2.04 9.01 9.90
CA THR A 47 1.56 8.96 11.28
C THR A 47 0.79 7.66 11.49
N ASP A 48 0.72 7.20 12.74
CA ASP A 48 -0.05 6.00 13.10
C ASP A 48 -1.49 6.07 12.58
N GLU A 49 -2.10 7.26 12.62
CA GLU A 49 -3.43 7.55 12.07
C GLU A 49 -3.51 7.33 10.55
N GLN A 50 -2.50 7.78 9.79
CA GLN A 50 -2.46 7.57 8.34
C GLN A 50 -2.22 6.11 7.98
N VAL A 51 -1.42 5.39 8.77
CA VAL A 51 -1.22 3.95 8.61
C VAL A 51 -2.52 3.21 8.89
N ASP A 52 -3.25 3.58 9.95
CA ASP A 52 -4.56 3.01 10.27
C ASP A 52 -5.60 3.25 9.16
N GLU A 53 -5.62 4.44 8.57
CA GLU A 53 -6.47 4.73 7.40
C GLU A 53 -6.06 3.87 6.19
N LEU A 54 -4.77 3.71 5.94
CA LEU A 54 -4.26 2.87 4.85
C LEU A 54 -4.58 1.38 5.07
N PHE A 55 -4.56 0.92 6.33
CA PHE A 55 -4.83 -0.46 6.71
C PHE A 55 -6.32 -0.78 6.69
N ARG A 56 -7.19 0.22 6.89
CA ARG A 56 -8.64 0.06 6.82
C ARG A 56 -9.10 -0.46 5.46
N ASP A 57 -8.53 0.07 4.39
CA ASP A 57 -8.86 -0.32 3.02
C ASP A 57 -7.87 -1.36 2.44
N ALA A 58 -6.89 -1.77 3.23
CA ALA A 58 -5.90 -2.76 2.83
C ALA A 58 -6.48 -4.19 2.84
N PRO A 59 -6.05 -5.06 1.90
CA PRO A 59 -6.39 -6.47 1.89
C PRO A 59 -5.60 -7.24 2.97
N ILE A 60 -5.93 -7.01 4.24
CA ILE A 60 -5.35 -7.72 5.39
C ILE A 60 -6.31 -8.83 5.84
N LYS A 61 -5.80 -10.07 5.91
CA LYS A 61 -6.56 -11.24 6.39
C LYS A 61 -5.72 -12.02 7.40
N ASN A 62 -6.23 -12.17 8.62
CA ASN A 62 -5.55 -12.89 9.72
C ASN A 62 -4.12 -12.37 10.00
N GLY A 63 -3.93 -11.04 10.05
CA GLY A 63 -2.62 -10.41 10.25
C GLY A 63 -1.63 -10.56 9.09
N ARG A 64 -2.09 -11.06 7.93
CA ARG A 64 -1.33 -11.10 6.68
C ARG A 64 -1.86 -10.07 5.69
N PHE A 65 -0.99 -9.14 5.33
CA PHE A 65 -1.23 -8.11 4.33
C PHE A 65 -0.83 -8.61 2.93
N ASP A 66 -1.77 -8.59 2.00
CA ASP A 66 -1.51 -8.89 0.59
C ASP A 66 -1.03 -7.63 -0.16
N TYR A 67 0.29 -7.43 -0.19
CA TYR A 67 0.86 -6.26 -0.85
C TYR A 67 0.72 -6.32 -2.38
N VAL A 68 0.47 -7.51 -2.95
CA VAL A 68 0.26 -7.71 -4.38
C VAL A 68 -1.11 -7.17 -4.79
N GLU A 69 -2.14 -7.47 -4.01
CA GLU A 69 -3.48 -6.92 -4.20
C GLU A 69 -3.51 -5.42 -3.87
N PHE A 70 -2.85 -5.00 -2.79
CA PHE A 70 -2.76 -3.58 -2.42
C PHE A 70 -2.11 -2.73 -3.53
N THR A 71 -1.00 -3.19 -4.10
CA THR A 71 -0.33 -2.47 -5.20
C THR A 71 -1.16 -2.46 -6.48
N ARG A 72 -2.02 -3.45 -6.71
CA ARG A 72 -3.04 -3.40 -7.78
C ARG A 72 -4.11 -2.37 -7.50
N MET A 73 -4.59 -2.26 -6.26
CA MET A 73 -5.55 -1.21 -5.84
C MET A 73 -4.95 0.19 -6.04
N LEU A 74 -3.69 0.39 -5.64
CA LEU A 74 -2.98 1.66 -5.85
C LEU A 74 -2.82 1.98 -7.34
N LYS A 75 -2.47 0.99 -8.17
CA LYS A 75 -2.29 1.19 -9.62
C LYS A 75 -3.58 1.51 -10.37
N HIS A 76 -4.70 0.95 -9.94
CA HIS A 76 -5.98 1.11 -10.63
C HIS A 76 -6.87 2.20 -10.02
N GLY A 77 -6.45 2.79 -8.89
CA GLY A 77 -7.30 3.63 -8.05
C GLY A 77 -8.45 2.80 -7.48
N THR A 78 -8.96 3.19 -6.31
CA THR A 78 -10.31 2.76 -5.92
C THR A 78 -11.25 3.21 -7.04
N LYS A 79 -11.65 2.28 -7.91
CA LYS A 79 -12.66 2.54 -8.93
C LYS A 79 -13.95 2.85 -8.17
N ASP A 80 -14.17 4.13 -7.94
CA ASP A 80 -15.51 4.62 -7.70
C ASP A 80 -16.34 4.18 -8.91
N LYS A 81 -17.52 3.65 -8.62
CA LYS A 81 -18.47 3.15 -9.60
C LYS A 81 -19.06 4.33 -10.39
N ASP A 82 -18.30 4.91 -11.29
CA ASP A 82 -18.80 5.94 -12.20
C ASP A 82 -18.26 5.65 -13.61
N ASP A 83 -18.87 4.67 -14.26
CA ASP A 83 -18.94 4.54 -15.72
C ASP A 83 -20.08 3.53 -16.05
N ALA A 84 -21.27 3.83 -15.56
CA ALA A 84 -22.51 3.32 -16.11
C ALA A 84 -23.12 4.45 -16.96
N ASN A 85 -22.70 4.55 -18.21
CA ASN A 85 -23.49 5.20 -19.26
C ASN A 85 -23.16 4.60 -20.64
#